data_AF-A0AA88RCE1-F1
#
_entry.id   AF-A0AA88RCE1-F1
#
_cell.length_a   1.000
_cell.length_b   1.000
_cell.length_c   1.000
_cell.angle_alpha   90.00
_cell.angle_beta   90.00
_cell.angle_gamma   90.00
#
_symmetry.space_group_name_H-M   'P 1'
#
loop_
_entity.id
_entity.type
_entity.pdbx_description
1 polymer ?
#
loop_
_entity_poly.entity_id
_entity_poly.type
_entity_poly.pdbx_seq_one_letter_code
_entity_poly.pdbx_strand_id
1 'polypeptide(L)'
;MAHNRWNWEVAGFEPKKAVDDHKPPPPVAHRRYSISASSISPRSDSSRQALAPKLQKLKDKVKVEALIVYRSRQLLVDRCNIYFALWDRMVSWLAREDYLELRQEASDLQEYSNAKLDRVTRYLGVLAQKTHQAALETEARISPLINEKKRLYNELLTAKGNIKVFCRTRPLFEDEGPSVVEFPDDFTIRVNTGDDNVSNGKKDFEFDRVYGPHVGQGGRVMVYFSCFE
;
A
#
# COMPACT_ATOMS: atom_id res chain seq x y z
N MET A 1 -0.73 -12.62 -6.96
CA MET A 1 -1.74 -12.82 -5.90
C MET A 1 -1.04 -13.47 -4.72
N ALA A 2 -0.52 -12.67 -3.79
CA ALA A 2 0.17 -13.15 -2.60
C ALA A 2 -0.80 -13.11 -1.42
N HIS A 3 -1.14 -14.28 -0.85
CA HIS A 3 -1.98 -14.38 0.33
C HIS A 3 -1.17 -13.98 1.57
N ASN A 4 -1.41 -12.78 2.07
CA ASN A 4 -0.96 -12.34 3.39
C ASN A 4 -1.75 -13.08 4.47
N ARG A 5 -1.23 -14.24 4.91
CA ARG A 5 -1.74 -14.98 6.06
C ARG A 5 -1.06 -14.42 7.31
N TRP A 6 -1.80 -13.61 8.06
CA TRP A 6 -1.35 -13.06 9.35
C TRP A 6 -1.14 -14.22 10.34
N ASN A 7 0.07 -14.36 10.88
CA ASN A 7 0.42 -15.31 11.93
C ASN A 7 0.39 -14.59 13.30
N TRP A 8 -0.30 -15.16 14.30
CA TRP A 8 -0.54 -14.55 15.61
C TRP A 8 0.46 -14.98 16.70
N GLU A 9 1.67 -15.38 16.32
CA GLU A 9 2.65 -15.86 17.29
C GLU A 9 3.43 -14.70 17.93
N VAL A 10 3.01 -14.33 19.13
CA VAL A 10 3.73 -13.38 20.00
C VAL A 10 4.91 -14.11 20.66
N ALA A 11 6.14 -13.73 20.31
CA ALA A 11 7.34 -14.26 20.94
C ALA A 11 7.38 -13.82 22.42
N GLY A 12 7.35 -14.79 23.35
CA GLY A 12 7.56 -14.53 24.78
C GLY A 12 6.58 -15.20 25.76
N PHE A 13 5.62 -16.01 25.29
CA PHE A 13 4.77 -16.81 26.17
C PHE A 13 5.05 -18.31 25.94
N GLU A 14 5.94 -18.89 26.74
CA GLU A 14 6.04 -20.35 26.81
C GLU A 14 4.88 -20.89 27.66
N PRO A 15 4.07 -21.83 27.13
CA PRO A 15 3.10 -22.55 27.94
C PRO A 15 3.86 -23.41 28.95
N LYS A 16 3.55 -23.24 30.25
CA LYS A 16 4.08 -24.11 31.31
C LYS A 16 3.77 -25.57 30.95
N LYS A 17 4.83 -26.37 30.76
CA LYS A 17 4.72 -27.84 30.71
C LYS A 17 4.10 -28.30 32.02
N ALA A 18 2.98 -29.02 31.93
CA ALA A 18 2.44 -29.77 33.05
C ALA A 18 3.48 -30.81 33.46
N VAL A 19 4.11 -30.60 34.61
CA VAL A 19 4.93 -31.61 35.26
C VAL A 19 3.97 -32.66 35.80
N ASP A 20 3.92 -33.81 35.13
CA ASP A 20 3.27 -35.00 35.65
C ASP A 20 4.20 -35.63 36.69
N ASP A 21 4.05 -35.21 37.95
CA ASP A 21 4.64 -35.86 39.11
C ASP A 21 3.50 -36.34 40.04
N HIS A 22 2.83 -37.41 39.64
CA HIS A 22 2.07 -38.25 40.56
C HIS A 22 2.77 -39.60 40.70
N LYS A 23 3.89 -39.59 41.42
CA LYS A 23 4.45 -40.81 42.01
C LYS A 23 3.43 -41.35 43.02
N PRO A 24 2.90 -42.58 42.87
CA PRO A 24 2.00 -43.15 43.85
C PRO A 24 2.76 -43.37 45.18
N PRO A 25 2.12 -43.18 46.35
CA PRO A 25 2.75 -43.45 47.63
C PRO A 25 3.10 -44.96 47.73
N PRO A 26 4.16 -45.33 48.48
CA PRO A 26 4.52 -46.73 48.66
C PRO A 26 3.35 -47.48 49.34
N PRO A 27 3.11 -48.75 49.01
CA PRO A 27 2.02 -49.50 49.60
C PRO A 27 2.29 -49.65 51.09
N VAL A 28 1.40 -49.12 51.92
CA VAL A 28 1.36 -49.44 53.34
C VAL A 28 1.06 -50.93 53.45
N ALA A 29 1.95 -51.65 54.13
CA ALA A 29 1.78 -53.08 54.40
C ALA A 29 0.48 -53.29 55.19
N HIS A 30 -0.59 -53.69 54.49
CA HIS A 30 -1.73 -54.29 55.14
C HIS A 30 -1.25 -55.60 55.77
N ARG A 31 -1.23 -55.64 57.10
CA ARG A 31 -1.16 -56.90 57.86
C ARG A 31 -2.23 -57.83 57.30
N ARG A 32 -1.80 -58.83 56.53
CA ARG A 32 -2.61 -60.03 56.31
C ARG A 32 -2.69 -60.73 57.65
N TYR A 33 -3.80 -60.53 58.36
CA TYR A 33 -4.17 -61.45 59.41
C TYR A 33 -4.53 -62.77 58.73
N SER A 34 -3.68 -63.77 58.93
CA SER A 34 -3.96 -65.16 58.64
C SER A 34 -5.18 -65.57 59.47
N ILE A 35 -6.34 -65.71 58.83
CA ILE A 35 -7.51 -66.26 59.49
C ILE A 35 -7.39 -67.78 59.34
N SER A 36 -7.01 -68.46 60.42
CA SER A 36 -6.99 -69.92 60.47
C SER A 36 -8.38 -70.46 60.18
N ALA A 37 -8.46 -71.40 59.22
CA ALA A 37 -9.66 -72.16 58.92
C ALA A 37 -10.05 -72.98 60.16
N SER A 38 -10.97 -72.44 60.95
CA SER A 38 -11.59 -73.15 62.04
C SER A 38 -12.77 -73.94 61.48
N SER A 39 -12.67 -75.25 61.58
CA SER A 39 -13.70 -76.24 61.26
C SER A 39 -15.06 -75.85 61.83
N ILE A 40 -16.01 -75.48 60.96
CA ILE A 40 -17.42 -75.33 61.34
C ILE A 40 -18.10 -76.67 61.10
N SER A 41 -18.34 -77.34 62.22
CA SER A 41 -19.32 -78.42 62.39
C SER A 41 -20.73 -77.88 62.11
N PRO A 42 -21.63 -78.65 61.47
CA PRO A 42 -22.92 -78.15 61.01
C PRO A 42 -23.90 -78.09 62.19
N ARG A 43 -24.11 -76.91 62.80
CA ARG A 43 -25.17 -76.75 63.82
C ARG A 43 -25.80 -75.35 63.85
N SER A 44 -27.13 -75.38 63.72
CA SER A 44 -28.18 -74.37 63.97
C SER A 44 -28.32 -73.16 63.02
N ASP A 45 -29.13 -73.36 61.98
CA ASP A 45 -29.63 -72.32 61.05
C ASP A 45 -30.62 -71.30 61.67
N SER A 46 -31.07 -71.47 62.92
CA SER A 46 -32.18 -70.69 63.49
C SER A 46 -31.80 -69.28 64.00
N SER A 47 -30.59 -69.06 64.50
CA SER A 47 -30.16 -67.74 65.04
C SER A 47 -29.73 -66.75 63.95
N ARG A 48 -29.12 -67.25 62.86
CA ARG A 48 -28.79 -66.43 61.67
C ARG A 48 -30.04 -65.98 60.91
N GLN A 49 -31.09 -66.81 60.86
CA GLN A 49 -32.38 -66.44 60.26
C GLN A 49 -33.08 -65.28 60.99
N ALA A 50 -32.86 -65.08 62.29
CA ALA A 50 -33.47 -63.99 63.06
C ALA A 50 -32.72 -62.63 62.93
N LEU A 51 -31.43 -62.64 62.58
CA LEU A 51 -30.59 -61.44 62.47
C LEU A 51 -30.49 -60.87 61.05
N ALA A 52 -30.59 -61.71 60.03
CA ALA A 52 -30.60 -61.30 58.62
C ALA A 52 -31.68 -60.24 58.28
N PRO A 53 -32.95 -60.36 58.70
CA PRO A 53 -33.97 -59.35 58.37
C PRO A 53 -33.73 -58.02 59.10
N LYS A 54 -33.15 -58.05 60.30
CA LYS A 54 -32.79 -56.82 61.05
C LYS A 54 -31.64 -56.08 60.38
N LEU A 55 -30.63 -56.81 59.90
CA LEU A 55 -29.52 -56.23 59.14
C LEU A 55 -29.98 -55.65 57.81
N GLN A 56 -30.87 -56.35 57.10
CA GLN A 56 -31.44 -55.85 55.84
C GLN A 56 -32.28 -54.59 56.08
N LYS A 57 -33.10 -54.56 57.14
CA LYS A 57 -33.87 -53.37 57.54
C LYS A 57 -32.97 -52.18 57.91
N LEU A 58 -31.83 -52.43 58.56
CA LEU A 58 -30.86 -51.38 58.88
C LEU A 58 -30.15 -50.88 57.61
N LYS A 59 -29.78 -51.78 56.69
CA LYS A 59 -29.20 -51.45 55.38
C LYS A 59 -30.15 -50.61 54.54
N ASP A 60 -31.42 -50.94 54.53
CA ASP A 60 -32.43 -50.19 53.78
C ASP A 60 -32.66 -48.80 54.42
N LYS A 61 -32.63 -48.68 55.75
CA LYS A 61 -32.62 -47.36 56.42
C LYS A 61 -31.39 -46.54 56.08
N VAL A 62 -30.20 -47.12 56.12
CA VAL A 62 -28.94 -46.41 55.78
C VAL A 62 -28.94 -45.97 54.32
N LYS A 63 -29.50 -46.77 53.40
CA LYS A 63 -29.66 -46.36 51.99
C LYS A 63 -30.61 -45.17 51.84
N VAL A 64 -31.72 -45.16 52.57
CA VAL A 64 -32.67 -44.04 52.56
C VAL A 64 -32.00 -42.77 53.10
N GLU A 65 -31.29 -42.86 54.23
CA GLU A 65 -30.53 -41.72 54.78
C GLU A 65 -29.44 -41.24 53.82
N ALA A 66 -28.69 -42.15 53.19
CA ALA A 66 -27.68 -41.80 52.19
C ALA A 66 -28.30 -41.11 50.95
N LEU A 67 -29.48 -41.57 50.50
CA LEU A 67 -30.22 -40.93 49.41
C LEU A 67 -30.73 -39.55 49.81
N ILE A 68 -31.19 -39.36 51.04
CA ILE A 68 -31.62 -38.05 51.56
C ILE A 68 -30.42 -37.10 51.59
N VAL A 69 -29.30 -37.52 52.17
CA VAL A 69 -28.06 -36.70 52.24
C VAL A 69 -27.57 -36.34 50.83
N TYR A 70 -27.59 -37.30 49.89
CA TYR A 70 -27.22 -37.05 48.50
C TYR A 70 -28.16 -36.04 47.83
N ARG A 71 -29.47 -36.19 47.97
CA ARG A 71 -30.47 -35.25 47.43
C ARG A 71 -30.33 -33.86 48.05
N SER A 72 -30.14 -33.78 49.37
CA SER A 72 -29.94 -32.51 50.07
C SER A 72 -28.69 -31.80 49.58
N ARG A 73 -27.59 -32.53 49.36
CA ARG A 73 -26.36 -31.98 48.77
C ARG A 73 -26.59 -31.51 47.33
N GLN A 74 -27.29 -32.30 46.51
CA GLN A 74 -27.61 -31.94 45.13
C GLN A 74 -28.45 -30.65 45.06
N LEU A 75 -29.51 -30.55 45.87
CA LEU A 75 -30.35 -29.34 45.95
C LEU A 75 -29.55 -28.10 46.37
N LEU A 76 -28.57 -28.28 47.24
CA LEU A 76 -27.70 -27.19 47.69
C LEU A 76 -26.78 -26.71 46.57
N VAL A 77 -26.22 -27.64 45.79
CA VAL A 77 -25.42 -27.36 44.58
C VAL A 77 -26.28 -26.68 43.52
N ASP A 78 -27.48 -27.19 43.23
CA ASP A 78 -28.39 -26.61 42.23
C ASP A 78 -28.77 -25.18 42.62
N ARG A 79 -29.00 -24.94 43.91
CA ARG A 79 -29.28 -23.60 44.44
C ARG A 79 -28.08 -22.67 44.30
N CYS A 80 -26.86 -23.13 44.59
CA CYS A 80 -25.64 -22.35 44.34
C CYS A 80 -25.43 -22.03 42.85
N ASN A 81 -25.72 -22.98 41.95
CA ASN A 81 -25.65 -22.76 40.51
C ASN A 81 -26.67 -21.72 40.04
N ILE A 82 -27.88 -21.72 40.60
CA ILE A 82 -28.89 -20.68 40.32
C ILE A 82 -28.38 -19.30 40.76
N TYR A 83 -27.83 -19.19 41.98
CA TYR A 83 -27.25 -17.93 42.45
C TYR A 83 -26.09 -17.47 41.56
N PHE A 84 -25.21 -18.38 41.15
CA PHE A 84 -24.09 -18.05 40.27
C PHE A 84 -24.56 -17.57 38.89
N ALA A 85 -25.55 -18.25 38.28
CA ALA A 85 -26.11 -17.85 36.99
C ALA A 85 -26.85 -16.50 37.06
N LEU A 86 -27.57 -16.23 38.15
CA LEU A 86 -28.22 -14.94 38.38
C LEU A 86 -27.19 -13.82 38.58
N TRP A 87 -26.11 -14.11 39.31
CA TRP A 87 -25.03 -13.16 39.53
C TRP A 87 -24.28 -12.84 38.23
N ASP A 88 -23.92 -13.85 37.45
CA ASP A 88 -23.28 -13.68 36.14
C ASP A 88 -24.17 -12.87 35.17
N ARG A 89 -25.47 -13.15 35.16
CA ARG A 89 -26.44 -12.39 34.35
C ARG A 89 -26.57 -10.94 34.81
N MET A 90 -26.55 -10.68 36.11
CA MET A 90 -26.60 -9.32 36.67
C MET A 90 -25.33 -8.53 36.33
N VAL A 91 -24.16 -9.14 36.52
CA VAL A 91 -22.86 -8.52 36.18
C VAL A 91 -22.77 -8.26 34.68
N SER A 92 -23.17 -9.21 33.84
CA SER A 92 -23.21 -9.05 32.39
C SER A 92 -24.17 -7.94 31.95
N TRP A 93 -25.33 -7.82 32.61
CA TRP A 93 -26.30 -6.77 32.31
C TRP A 93 -25.75 -5.38 32.64
N LEU A 94 -25.14 -5.21 33.81
CA LEU A 94 -24.50 -3.95 34.21
C LEU A 94 -23.34 -3.56 33.28
N ALA A 95 -22.44 -4.50 32.96
CA ALA A 95 -21.31 -4.23 32.06
C ALA A 95 -21.75 -3.94 30.62
N ARG A 96 -22.92 -4.45 30.20
CA ARG A 96 -23.46 -4.25 28.86
C ARG A 96 -23.95 -2.83 28.65
N GLU A 97 -24.53 -2.19 29.67
CA GLU A 97 -25.07 -0.83 29.53
C GLU A 97 -23.96 0.19 29.27
N ASP A 98 -22.95 0.22 30.13
CA ASP A 98 -21.77 1.08 29.96
C ASP A 98 -21.02 0.80 28.64
N TYR A 99 -20.91 -0.48 28.25
CA TYR A 99 -20.28 -0.86 26.99
C TYR A 99 -21.06 -0.37 25.76
N LEU A 100 -22.39 -0.43 25.83
CA LEU A 100 -23.25 0.07 24.75
C LEU A 100 -23.18 1.59 24.64
N GLU A 101 -23.17 2.30 25.77
CA GLU A 101 -23.03 3.75 25.81
C GLU A 101 -21.69 4.19 25.19
N LEU A 102 -20.56 3.62 25.66
CA LEU A 102 -19.25 3.95 25.13
C LEU A 102 -19.12 3.61 23.63
N ARG A 103 -19.75 2.52 23.20
CA ARG A 103 -19.79 2.15 21.77
C ARG A 103 -20.61 3.14 20.95
N GLN A 104 -21.71 3.65 21.50
CA GLN A 104 -22.52 4.66 20.85
C GLN A 104 -21.75 5.99 20.75
N GLU A 105 -21.11 6.44 21.82
CA GLU A 105 -20.27 7.65 21.81
C GLU A 105 -19.14 7.56 20.77
N ALA A 106 -18.47 6.40 20.69
CA ALA A 106 -17.45 6.16 19.68
C ALA A 106 -18.01 6.22 18.25
N SER A 107 -19.23 5.69 18.03
CA SER A 107 -19.93 5.76 16.76
C SER A 107 -20.28 7.21 16.39
N ASP A 108 -20.83 7.98 17.32
CA ASP A 108 -21.24 9.36 17.12
C ASP A 108 -20.03 10.27 16.81
N LEU A 109 -18.92 10.06 17.52
CA LEU A 109 -17.65 10.76 17.24
C LEU A 109 -17.10 10.40 15.85
N GLN A 110 -17.17 9.13 15.48
CA GLN A 110 -16.75 8.70 14.15
C GLN A 110 -17.61 9.35 13.06
N GLU A 111 -18.93 9.38 13.23
CA GLU A 111 -19.85 10.03 12.29
C GLU A 111 -19.60 11.54 12.19
N TYR A 112 -19.38 12.22 13.32
CA TYR A 112 -18.99 13.63 13.35
C TYR A 112 -17.68 13.87 12.57
N SER A 113 -16.67 13.03 12.78
CA SER A 113 -15.39 13.14 12.08
C SER A 113 -15.54 12.94 10.57
N ASN A 114 -16.34 11.94 10.16
CA ASN A 114 -16.63 11.67 8.75
C ASN A 114 -17.38 12.83 8.10
N ALA A 115 -18.40 13.39 8.78
CA ALA A 115 -19.14 14.55 8.28
C ALA A 115 -18.24 15.78 8.10
N LYS A 116 -17.22 15.95 8.96
CA LYS A 116 -16.23 17.02 8.82
C LYS A 116 -15.29 16.78 7.63
N LEU A 117 -14.81 15.55 7.46
CA LEU A 117 -14.00 15.17 6.31
C LEU A 117 -14.78 15.34 5.00
N ASP A 118 -16.05 14.96 4.94
CA ASP A 118 -16.90 15.12 3.75
C ASP A 118 -17.03 16.58 3.30
N ARG A 119 -17.08 17.53 4.24
CA ARG A 119 -17.09 18.96 3.91
C ARG A 119 -15.78 19.39 3.27
N VAL A 120 -14.65 18.96 3.84
CA VAL A 120 -13.32 19.27 3.31
C VAL A 120 -13.12 18.63 1.95
N THR A 121 -13.47 17.36 1.79
CA THR A 121 -13.40 16.62 0.52
C THR A 121 -14.21 17.31 -0.57
N ARG A 122 -15.43 17.78 -0.27
CA ARG A 122 -16.24 18.54 -1.23
C ARG A 122 -15.61 19.88 -1.60
N TYR A 123 -15.09 20.64 -0.63
CA TYR A 123 -14.44 21.92 -0.89
C TYR A 123 -13.20 21.75 -1.77
N LEU A 124 -12.34 20.79 -1.44
CA LEU A 124 -11.17 20.44 -2.25
C LEU A 124 -11.57 19.97 -3.65
N GLY A 125 -12.66 19.21 -3.78
CA GLY A 125 -13.21 18.82 -5.07
C GLY A 125 -13.60 20.00 -5.95
N VAL A 126 -14.27 21.01 -5.38
CA VAL A 126 -14.62 22.25 -6.11
C VAL A 126 -13.37 23.03 -6.53
N LEU A 127 -12.37 23.14 -5.65
CA LEU A 127 -11.10 23.80 -5.99
C LEU A 127 -10.38 23.08 -7.12
N ALA A 128 -10.24 21.75 -7.03
CA ALA A 128 -9.59 20.94 -8.07
C ALA A 128 -10.32 21.06 -9.42
N GLN A 129 -11.66 20.99 -9.41
CA GLN A 129 -12.46 21.16 -10.62
C GLN A 129 -12.29 22.55 -11.22
N LYS A 130 -12.27 23.61 -10.39
CA LYS A 130 -12.07 24.99 -10.87
C LYS A 130 -10.69 25.16 -11.50
N THR A 131 -9.64 24.60 -10.90
CA THR A 131 -8.28 24.66 -11.47
C THR A 131 -8.19 23.89 -12.78
N HIS A 132 -8.82 22.72 -12.87
CA HIS A 132 -8.83 21.91 -14.09
C HIS A 132 -9.61 22.61 -15.22
N GLN A 133 -10.78 23.18 -14.90
CA GLN A 133 -11.59 23.94 -15.84
C GLN A 133 -10.84 25.14 -16.40
N ALA A 134 -10.16 25.90 -15.53
CA ALA A 134 -9.35 27.04 -15.96
C ALA A 134 -8.21 26.62 -16.90
N ALA A 135 -7.53 25.51 -16.59
CA ALA A 135 -6.47 24.99 -17.47
C ALA A 135 -7.02 24.63 -18.85
N LEU A 136 -8.11 23.87 -18.93
CA LEU A 136 -8.76 23.50 -20.19
C LEU A 136 -9.23 24.72 -20.99
N GLU A 137 -9.79 25.73 -20.31
CA GLU A 137 -10.21 26.98 -20.96
C GLU A 137 -9.00 27.73 -21.56
N THR A 138 -7.89 27.82 -20.82
CA THR A 138 -6.68 28.46 -21.35
C THR A 138 -6.08 27.69 -22.52
N GLU A 139 -6.08 26.36 -22.47
CA GLU A 139 -5.60 25.51 -23.56
C GLU A 139 -6.47 25.66 -24.81
N ALA A 140 -7.80 25.65 -24.64
CA ALA A 140 -8.74 25.87 -25.73
C ALA A 140 -8.57 27.25 -26.38
N ARG A 141 -8.22 28.28 -25.58
CA ARG A 141 -7.97 29.64 -26.10
C ARG A 141 -6.62 29.77 -26.81
N ILE A 142 -5.58 29.10 -26.32
CA ILE A 142 -4.21 29.21 -26.85
C ILE A 142 -4.00 28.33 -28.09
N SER A 143 -4.62 27.15 -28.13
CA SER A 143 -4.48 26.18 -29.25
C SER A 143 -4.71 26.78 -30.64
N PRO A 144 -5.80 27.52 -30.93
CA PRO A 144 -6.01 28.12 -32.24
C PRO A 144 -4.97 29.19 -32.57
N LEU A 145 -4.51 29.97 -31.58
CA LEU A 145 -3.48 30.99 -31.78
C LEU A 145 -2.13 30.36 -32.14
N ILE A 146 -1.78 29.23 -31.53
CA ILE A 146 -0.56 28.47 -31.87
C ILE A 146 -0.67 27.91 -33.29
N ASN A 147 -1.81 27.33 -33.65
CA ASN A 147 -2.03 26.76 -34.98
C ASN A 147 -1.97 27.84 -36.06
N GLU A 148 -2.59 28.99 -35.80
CA GLU A 148 -2.56 30.13 -36.72
C GLU A 148 -1.16 30.72 -36.86
N LYS A 149 -0.43 30.89 -35.75
CA LYS A 149 0.98 31.30 -35.79
C LYS A 149 1.82 30.35 -36.64
N LYS A 150 1.64 29.03 -36.48
CA LYS A 150 2.37 28.02 -37.27
C LYS A 150 2.01 28.11 -38.76
N ARG A 151 0.72 28.28 -39.08
CA ARG A 151 0.23 28.43 -40.45
C ARG A 151 0.86 29.65 -41.12
N LEU A 152 0.76 30.82 -40.50
CA LEU A 152 1.31 32.08 -41.01
C LEU A 152 2.84 32.04 -41.15
N TYR A 153 3.53 31.41 -40.19
CA TYR A 153 4.99 31.24 -40.27
C TYR A 153 5.40 30.37 -41.46
N ASN A 154 4.69 29.26 -41.69
CA ASN A 154 4.95 28.38 -42.82
C ASN A 154 4.64 29.07 -44.16
N GLU A 155 3.55 29.84 -44.24
CA GLU A 155 3.22 30.65 -45.42
C GLU A 155 4.30 31.70 -45.70
N LEU A 156 4.78 32.41 -44.67
CA LEU A 156 5.87 33.36 -44.82
C LEU A 156 7.15 32.69 -45.32
N LEU A 157 7.50 31.53 -44.77
CA LEU A 157 8.70 30.79 -45.19
C LEU A 157 8.60 30.35 -46.65
N THR A 158 7.42 29.90 -47.06
CA THR A 158 7.12 29.47 -48.43
C THR A 158 7.14 30.65 -49.40
N ALA A 159 6.52 31.78 -49.04
CA ALA A 159 6.50 33.00 -49.84
C ALA A 159 7.89 33.63 -50.02
N LYS A 160 8.77 33.50 -49.02
CA LYS A 160 10.17 33.95 -49.12
C LYS A 160 11.06 33.01 -49.95
N GLY A 161 10.58 31.80 -50.27
CA GLY A 161 11.39 30.75 -50.87
C GLY A 161 11.97 29.82 -49.79
N ASN A 162 11.66 28.53 -49.92
CA ASN A 162 12.10 27.47 -49.00
C ASN A 162 13.60 27.18 -49.11
N ILE A 163 14.17 27.39 -50.29
CA ILE A 163 15.60 27.22 -50.55
C ILE A 163 16.23 28.60 -50.51
N LYS A 164 17.28 28.74 -49.70
CA LYS A 164 18.09 29.96 -49.63
C LYS A 164 19.55 29.60 -49.82
N VAL A 165 20.19 30.29 -50.76
CA VAL A 165 21.59 30.12 -51.09
C VAL A 165 22.36 31.29 -50.51
N PHE A 166 23.18 31.02 -49.52
CA PHE A 166 24.04 32.02 -48.89
C PHE A 166 25.48 31.80 -49.32
N CYS A 167 26.17 32.86 -49.68
CA CYS A 167 27.61 32.84 -49.93
C CYS A 167 28.34 33.42 -48.73
N ARG A 168 29.44 32.81 -48.30
CA ARG A 168 30.29 33.36 -47.24
C ARG A 168 31.76 33.20 -47.60
N THR A 169 32.47 34.31 -47.64
CA THR A 169 33.90 34.33 -47.92
C THR A 169 34.69 34.20 -46.63
N ARG A 170 35.65 33.27 -46.63
CA ARG A 170 36.60 33.07 -45.54
C ARG A 170 37.53 34.30 -45.44
N PRO A 171 37.90 34.76 -44.23
CA PRO A 171 38.97 35.73 -44.05
C PRO A 171 40.30 35.23 -44.62
N LEU A 172 41.00 36.09 -45.36
CA LEU A 172 42.34 35.79 -45.89
C LEU A 172 43.36 35.73 -44.75
N PHE A 173 44.33 34.85 -44.90
CA PHE A 173 45.49 34.75 -44.00
C PHE A 173 46.66 35.57 -44.54
N GLU A 174 47.65 35.90 -43.70
CA GLU A 174 48.77 36.78 -44.10
C GLU A 174 49.68 36.18 -45.19
N ASP A 175 49.61 34.86 -45.40
CA ASP A 175 50.36 34.08 -46.38
C ASP A 175 49.64 33.91 -47.74
N GLU A 176 48.35 34.25 -47.82
CA GLU A 176 47.59 34.26 -49.06
C GLU A 176 47.61 35.68 -49.66
N GLY A 177 47.95 35.81 -50.94
CA GLY A 177 48.09 37.10 -51.63
C GLY A 177 46.81 37.96 -51.72
N PRO A 178 46.79 38.99 -52.58
CA PRO A 178 45.66 39.94 -52.65
C PRO A 178 44.34 39.23 -52.98
N SER A 179 43.23 39.73 -52.40
CA SER A 179 41.90 39.14 -52.58
C SER A 179 41.46 39.13 -54.04
N VAL A 180 41.09 37.95 -54.53
CA VAL A 180 40.57 37.72 -55.90
C VAL A 180 39.07 38.05 -56.00
N VAL A 181 38.44 38.39 -54.87
CA VAL A 181 36.99 38.51 -54.73
C VAL A 181 36.60 39.93 -54.33
N GLU A 182 35.68 40.53 -55.08
CA GLU A 182 35.09 41.84 -54.81
C GLU A 182 33.62 41.68 -54.38
N PHE A 183 33.13 42.59 -53.53
CA PHE A 183 31.75 42.59 -53.04
C PHE A 183 31.03 43.89 -53.49
N PRO A 184 30.39 43.89 -54.67
CA PRO A 184 29.64 45.05 -55.14
C PRO A 184 28.43 45.40 -54.26
N ASP A 185 27.75 44.40 -53.72
CA ASP A 185 26.58 44.53 -52.86
C ASP A 185 26.42 43.33 -51.91
N ASP A 186 25.36 43.32 -51.10
CA ASP A 186 25.05 42.26 -50.11
C ASP A 186 24.49 40.97 -50.71
N PHE A 187 24.27 40.92 -52.04
CA PHE A 187 23.61 39.83 -52.77
C PHE A 187 24.47 39.27 -53.92
N THR A 188 25.52 39.98 -54.31
CA THR A 188 26.32 39.70 -55.49
C THR A 188 27.78 39.63 -55.08
N ILE A 189 28.45 38.55 -55.47
CA ILE A 189 29.89 38.36 -55.30
C ILE A 189 30.55 38.33 -56.68
N ARG A 190 31.63 39.09 -56.82
CA ARG A 190 32.39 39.17 -58.07
C ARG A 190 33.72 38.46 -57.89
N VAL A 191 33.95 37.42 -58.68
CA VAL A 191 35.20 36.64 -58.64
C VAL A 191 35.98 36.93 -59.91
N ASN A 192 37.26 37.31 -59.76
CA ASN A 192 38.14 37.54 -60.89
C ASN A 192 38.78 36.21 -61.33
N THR A 193 38.35 35.67 -62.46
CA THR A 193 38.99 34.52 -63.11
C THR A 193 40.15 35.09 -63.93
N GLY A 194 41.40 34.86 -63.51
CA GLY A 194 42.62 35.46 -64.09
C GLY A 194 42.96 35.04 -65.53
N ASP A 195 41.96 34.80 -66.38
CA ASP A 195 42.11 34.59 -67.82
C ASP A 195 42.18 35.95 -68.53
N ASP A 196 43.41 36.45 -68.71
CA ASP A 196 43.71 37.71 -69.42
C ASP A 196 43.33 37.69 -70.93
N ASN A 197 42.72 36.60 -71.43
CA ASN A 197 42.47 36.36 -72.86
C ASN A 197 41.02 36.59 -73.31
N VAL A 198 40.10 36.93 -72.39
CA VAL A 198 38.70 37.27 -72.71
C VAL A 198 38.37 38.62 -72.07
N SER A 199 37.75 39.52 -72.82
CA SER A 199 37.46 40.92 -72.44
C SER A 199 36.54 41.11 -71.22
N ASN A 200 36.18 40.05 -70.51
CA ASN A 200 35.47 40.06 -69.22
C ASN A 200 35.95 38.89 -68.34
N GLY A 201 37.09 39.04 -67.67
CA GLY A 201 37.63 38.06 -66.71
C GLY A 201 36.90 38.03 -65.36
N LYS A 202 35.92 38.92 -65.12
CA LYS A 202 35.14 38.99 -63.88
C LYS A 202 33.78 38.31 -64.04
N LYS A 203 33.45 37.38 -63.14
CA LYS A 203 32.14 36.72 -63.07
C LYS A 203 31.37 37.18 -61.83
N ASP A 204 30.14 37.63 -62.06
CA ASP A 204 29.21 38.05 -61.00
C ASP A 204 28.24 36.90 -60.69
N PHE A 205 28.11 36.55 -59.42
CA PHE A 205 27.20 35.53 -58.92
C PHE A 205 26.22 36.14 -57.92
N GLU A 206 24.93 35.92 -58.15
CA GLU A 206 23.84 36.43 -57.30
C GLU A 206 23.35 35.36 -56.32
N PHE A 207 23.12 35.77 -55.07
CA PHE A 207 22.77 34.94 -53.93
C PHE A 207 21.72 35.63 -53.05
N ASP A 208 21.02 34.87 -52.19
CA ASP A 208 20.07 35.43 -51.23
C ASP A 208 20.74 36.35 -50.19
N ARG A 209 22.02 36.09 -49.88
CA ARG A 209 22.90 36.98 -49.14
C ARG A 209 24.36 36.54 -49.25
N VAL A 210 25.25 37.52 -49.37
CA VAL A 210 26.70 37.35 -49.36
C VAL A 210 27.28 37.90 -48.06
N TYR A 211 28.10 37.11 -47.38
CA TYR A 211 28.79 37.51 -46.15
C TYR A 211 30.29 37.64 -46.42
N GLY A 212 30.79 38.86 -46.32
CA GLY A 212 32.22 39.14 -46.46
C GLY A 212 33.07 38.63 -45.28
N PRO A 213 34.40 38.67 -45.43
CA PRO A 213 35.34 38.13 -44.43
C PRO A 213 35.28 38.83 -43.07
N HIS A 214 34.74 40.05 -43.00
CA HIS A 214 34.59 40.81 -41.76
C HIS A 214 33.35 40.39 -40.92
N VAL A 215 32.49 39.50 -41.43
CA VAL A 215 31.26 39.08 -40.75
C VAL A 215 31.51 37.87 -39.84
N GLY A 216 31.36 38.08 -38.53
CA GLY A 216 31.58 37.07 -37.48
C GLY A 216 30.56 35.91 -37.46
N GLN A 217 30.96 34.78 -36.89
CA GLN A 217 30.11 33.58 -36.71
C GLN A 217 29.08 33.78 -35.58
N GLY A 218 28.03 34.54 -35.82
CA GLY A 218 26.91 34.63 -34.90
C GLY A 218 26.07 33.36 -34.90
N GLY A 219 26.48 32.32 -34.15
CA GLY A 219 25.67 31.21 -33.58
C GLY A 219 24.75 30.38 -34.50
N ARG A 220 24.64 30.65 -35.79
CA ARG A 220 23.82 29.90 -36.75
C ARG A 220 24.68 28.95 -37.56
N VAL A 221 24.31 27.67 -37.54
CA VAL A 221 24.93 26.62 -38.36
C VAL A 221 24.66 26.93 -39.82
N MET A 222 25.66 27.48 -40.52
CA MET A 222 25.65 27.53 -41.98
C MET A 222 26.35 26.28 -42.50
N VAL A 223 25.69 25.57 -43.42
CA VAL A 223 26.29 24.45 -44.13
C VAL A 223 27.30 25.05 -45.11
N TYR A 224 28.59 24.83 -44.84
CA TYR A 224 29.68 25.30 -45.69
C TYR A 224 29.77 24.39 -46.92
N PHE A 225 29.52 24.92 -48.12
CA PHE A 225 30.03 24.33 -49.35
C PHE A 225 31.41 24.93 -49.62
N SER A 226 32.45 24.21 -49.23
CA SER A 226 33.80 24.50 -49.71
C SER A 226 33.89 24.04 -51.16
N CYS A 227 33.83 24.99 -52.10
CA CYS A 227 34.26 24.74 -53.47
C CYS A 227 35.78 24.85 -53.47
N PHE A 228 36.46 23.71 -53.34
CA PHE A 228 37.85 23.57 -53.73
C PHE A 228 37.85 23.08 -55.18
N GLU A 229 38.51 23.84 -56.06
CA GLU A 229 39.08 23.30 -57.29
C GLU A 229 40.37 22.56 -56.97
#